data_AF-A0A3D4CS21-F1
#
_entry.id   AF-A0A3D4CS21-F1
#
_cell.length_a   1.000
_cell.length_b   1.000
_cell.length_c   1.000
_cell.angle_alpha   90.00
_cell.angle_beta   90.00
_cell.angle_gamma   90.00
#
_symmetry.space_group_name_H-M   'P 1'
#
loop_
_entity.id
_entity.type
_entity.pdbx_description
1 polymer ?
#
loop_
_entity_poly.entity_id
_entity_poly.type
_entity_poly.pdbx_seq_one_letter_code
_entity_poly.pdbx_strand_id
1 'polypeptide(L)'
;MSRLRFGFAGAILLALPLVSQGEESGSGQAEEFSFVELFNGKDLSNWVDVNTSPETWSVKNGLLVCTGKPIGVMRSTKMYENFILIVEWRHMEAGGNSGVFLWSDAKPEGNRLPRGMEVQMLELQWPYIHTHRNGKPRHLGYVSGELFGAGGMRAVPENPRGSRSMSYEMRCKGHGEWNRYVVVAVDGTVKLSINGKFVNGIREADGRKGFLCLEAEGAEIHFRRVSIMELPDGRAEELGMVLGRELTEKKD
;
A
#
# COMPACT_ATOMS: atom_id res chain seq x y z
N MET A 1 -5.64 -55.07 73.66
CA MET A 1 -4.20 -55.15 73.95
C MET A 1 -3.45 -55.10 72.62
N SER A 2 -2.67 -54.05 72.38
CA SER A 2 -1.46 -54.04 71.53
C SER A 2 -1.14 -52.57 71.24
N ARG A 3 -0.10 -52.07 71.91
CA ARG A 3 0.49 -50.75 71.69
C ARG A 3 1.51 -50.87 70.57
N LEU A 4 1.62 -49.85 69.71
CA LEU A 4 2.88 -49.60 69.01
C LEU A 4 3.12 -48.09 68.92
N ARG A 5 4.24 -47.66 69.50
CA ARG A 5 4.80 -46.32 69.44
C ARG A 5 5.85 -46.29 68.33
N PHE A 6 5.81 -45.26 67.49
CA PHE A 6 6.93 -44.72 66.71
C PHE A 6 6.69 -43.21 66.71
N GLY A 7 7.59 -42.29 67.03
CA GLY A 7 9.03 -42.22 66.88
C GLY A 7 9.29 -40.86 66.23
N PHE A 8 9.49 -39.82 67.03
CA PHE A 8 9.68 -38.44 66.54
C PHE A 8 11.07 -38.30 65.90
N ALA A 9 11.12 -37.98 64.60
CA ALA A 9 12.33 -37.49 63.95
C ALA A 9 12.17 -35.99 63.72
N GLY A 10 12.99 -35.18 64.41
CA GLY A 10 13.03 -33.73 64.24
C GLY A 10 13.68 -33.37 62.91
N ALA A 11 12.95 -32.62 62.07
CA ALA A 11 13.50 -31.99 60.89
C ALA A 11 13.95 -30.55 61.24
N ILE A 12 15.23 -30.27 61.06
CA ILE A 12 15.80 -28.91 61.13
C ILE A 12 15.41 -28.18 59.84
N LEU A 13 14.52 -27.20 59.92
CA LEU A 13 14.23 -26.28 58.81
C LEU A 13 15.34 -25.22 58.74
N LEU A 14 16.17 -25.27 57.69
CA LEU A 14 17.00 -24.16 57.26
C LEU A 14 16.12 -23.17 56.47
N ALA A 15 15.82 -22.03 57.07
CA ALA A 15 15.17 -20.92 56.39
C ALA A 15 16.17 -20.21 55.48
N LEU A 16 16.01 -20.38 54.16
CA LEU A 16 16.70 -19.56 53.16
C LEU A 16 15.94 -18.23 52.98
N PRO A 17 16.63 -17.08 52.89
CA PRO A 17 15.96 -15.82 52.63
C PRO A 17 15.41 -15.81 51.20
N LEU A 18 14.10 -15.60 51.10
CA LEU A 18 13.40 -15.41 49.83
C LEU A 18 13.83 -14.05 49.27
N VAL A 19 14.73 -14.05 48.27
CA VAL A 19 15.02 -12.85 47.49
C VAL A 19 13.81 -12.58 46.61
N SER A 20 13.01 -11.59 47.02
CA SER A 20 11.96 -11.01 46.17
C SER A 20 12.63 -10.33 44.99
N GLN A 21 12.67 -11.00 43.84
CA GLN A 21 12.96 -10.32 42.58
C GLN A 21 11.80 -9.37 42.29
N GLY A 22 12.07 -8.07 42.41
CA GLY A 22 11.16 -7.06 41.89
C GLY A 22 11.07 -7.25 40.38
N GLU A 23 9.87 -7.55 39.88
CA GLU A 23 9.57 -7.42 38.47
C GLU A 23 9.67 -5.93 38.13
N GLU A 24 10.79 -5.52 37.52
CA GLU A 24 10.83 -4.29 36.77
C GLU A 24 9.87 -4.46 35.59
N SER A 25 8.65 -3.95 35.76
CA SER A 25 7.72 -3.72 34.66
C SER A 25 8.30 -2.61 33.79
N GLY A 26 9.24 -2.96 32.91
CA GLY A 26 9.61 -2.15 31.78
C GLY A 26 8.37 -1.98 30.91
N SER A 27 7.67 -0.86 31.05
CA SER A 27 6.61 -0.44 30.14
C SER A 27 7.25 -0.02 28.81
N GLY A 28 7.75 -0.99 28.06
CA GLY A 28 7.89 -0.83 26.62
C GLY A 28 6.48 -0.69 26.08
N GLN A 29 6.08 0.52 25.70
CA GLN A 29 4.89 0.66 24.87
C GLN A 29 5.18 -0.14 23.60
N ALA A 30 4.48 -1.26 23.43
CA ALA A 30 4.49 -1.95 22.15
C ALA A 30 4.01 -0.92 21.11
N GLU A 31 4.80 -0.68 20.07
CA GLU A 31 4.33 0.13 18.93
C GLU A 31 3.06 -0.54 18.39
N GLU A 32 1.92 0.09 18.62
CA GLU A 32 0.63 -0.46 18.22
C GLU A 32 0.39 -0.15 16.74
N PHE A 33 0.56 -1.17 15.89
CA PHE A 33 0.21 -1.06 14.47
C PHE A 33 -1.29 -0.78 14.32
N SER A 34 -1.62 0.39 13.77
CA SER A 34 -3.00 0.82 13.56
C SER A 34 -3.19 1.45 12.18
N PHE A 35 -4.42 1.37 11.66
CA PHE A 35 -4.78 2.03 10.41
C PHE A 35 -5.15 3.49 10.67
N VAL A 36 -4.58 4.38 9.84
CA VAL A 36 -4.95 5.79 9.74
C VAL A 36 -5.70 6.01 8.42
N GLU A 37 -6.79 6.76 8.47
CA GLU A 37 -7.58 7.12 7.29
C GLU A 37 -6.91 8.30 6.55
N LEU A 38 -6.38 8.04 5.35
CA LEU A 38 -5.87 9.08 4.44
C LEU A 38 -7.03 9.84 3.79
N PHE A 39 -8.14 9.16 3.50
CA PHE A 39 -9.38 9.84 3.15
C PHE A 39 -10.29 9.90 4.38
N ASN A 40 -10.48 11.11 4.92
CA ASN A 40 -11.20 11.35 6.18
C ASN A 40 -12.74 11.42 6.01
N GLY A 41 -13.26 11.23 4.79
CA GLY A 41 -14.69 11.30 4.49
C GLY A 41 -15.27 12.72 4.39
N LYS A 42 -14.47 13.77 4.59
CA LYS A 42 -14.94 15.15 4.73
C LYS A 42 -14.30 16.12 3.75
N ASP A 43 -12.99 16.05 3.57
CA ASP A 43 -12.23 16.99 2.77
C ASP A 43 -10.92 16.37 2.22
N LEU A 44 -10.11 17.20 1.57
CA LEU A 44 -8.83 16.82 0.96
C LEU A 44 -7.62 17.22 1.81
N SER A 45 -7.78 17.49 3.12
CA SER A 45 -6.68 18.00 3.97
C SER A 45 -5.44 17.10 4.04
N ASN A 46 -5.60 15.81 3.78
CA ASN A 46 -4.50 14.83 3.72
C ASN A 46 -3.88 14.66 2.31
N TRP A 47 -4.31 15.49 1.35
CA TRP A 47 -3.93 15.41 -0.04
C TRP A 47 -3.39 16.75 -0.54
N VAL A 48 -2.43 16.68 -1.46
CA VAL A 48 -1.86 17.85 -2.13
C VAL A 48 -1.98 17.61 -3.63
N ASP A 49 -2.68 18.50 -4.33
CA ASP A 49 -2.71 18.47 -5.78
C ASP A 49 -1.29 18.66 -6.36
N VAL A 50 -0.96 17.90 -7.40
CA VAL A 50 0.35 17.97 -8.05
C VAL A 50 0.23 18.67 -9.41
N ASN A 51 -0.70 18.21 -10.25
CA ASN A 51 -0.83 18.70 -11.62
C ASN A 51 -2.22 18.47 -12.22
N THR A 52 -3.27 18.48 -11.39
CA THR A 52 -4.65 18.43 -11.87
C THR A 52 -5.29 19.82 -11.88
N SER A 53 -6.63 19.92 -11.81
CA SER A 53 -7.33 21.19 -11.67
C SER A 53 -8.17 21.21 -10.37
N PRO A 54 -8.58 22.39 -9.88
CA PRO A 54 -9.44 22.48 -8.69
C PRO A 54 -10.77 21.70 -8.79
N GLU A 55 -11.22 21.41 -10.01
CA GLU A 55 -12.44 20.66 -10.30
C GLU A 55 -12.21 19.14 -10.41
N THR A 56 -10.96 18.68 -10.46
CA THR A 56 -10.65 17.25 -10.64
C THR A 56 -11.05 16.42 -9.42
N TRP A 57 -10.80 16.94 -8.22
CA TRP A 57 -11.01 16.22 -6.96
C TRP A 57 -12.05 16.92 -6.10
N SER A 58 -13.01 16.17 -5.59
CA SER A 58 -14.03 16.70 -4.68
C SER A 58 -14.50 15.66 -3.68
N VAL A 59 -15.08 16.11 -2.57
CA VAL A 59 -15.78 15.23 -1.62
C VAL A 59 -17.28 15.44 -1.77
N LYS A 60 -18.01 14.36 -2.08
CA LYS A 60 -19.47 14.38 -2.26
C LYS A 60 -20.09 13.20 -1.52
N ASN A 61 -21.02 13.46 -0.60
CA ASN A 61 -21.72 12.42 0.17
C ASN A 61 -20.78 11.43 0.88
N GLY A 62 -19.66 11.92 1.45
CA GLY A 62 -18.66 11.08 2.10
C GLY A 62 -17.78 10.26 1.16
N LEU A 63 -17.84 10.51 -0.16
CA LEU A 63 -17.00 9.88 -1.17
C LEU A 63 -15.99 10.89 -1.72
N LEU A 64 -14.76 10.43 -1.93
CA LEU A 64 -13.77 11.13 -2.74
C LEU A 64 -14.08 10.84 -4.21
N VAL A 65 -14.36 11.88 -4.98
CA VAL A 65 -14.73 11.80 -6.39
C VAL A 65 -13.64 12.45 -7.22
N CYS A 66 -13.13 11.71 -8.21
CA CYS A 66 -12.21 12.18 -9.22
C CYS A 66 -12.91 12.19 -10.58
N THR A 67 -12.82 13.28 -11.34
CA THR A 67 -13.41 13.39 -12.69
C THR A 67 -12.58 12.69 -13.77
N GLY A 68 -11.32 12.34 -13.45
CA GLY A 68 -10.33 11.84 -14.40
C GLY A 68 -9.70 12.93 -15.27
N LYS A 69 -10.08 14.21 -15.14
CA LYS A 69 -9.64 15.28 -16.05
C LYS A 69 -9.17 16.54 -15.30
N PRO A 70 -8.05 17.17 -15.73
CA PRO A 70 -7.08 16.66 -16.71
C PRO A 70 -6.31 15.44 -16.16
N ILE A 71 -5.55 14.77 -17.02
CA ILE A 71 -4.64 13.70 -16.58
C ILE A 71 -3.61 14.28 -15.60
N GLY A 72 -3.44 13.60 -14.48
CA GLY A 72 -2.50 13.99 -13.44
C GLY A 72 -2.78 13.25 -12.13
N VAL A 73 -2.16 13.73 -11.06
CA VAL A 73 -2.28 13.10 -9.74
C VAL A 73 -2.47 14.14 -8.63
N MET A 74 -3.01 13.67 -7.51
CA MET A 74 -2.77 14.28 -6.19
C MET A 74 -1.98 13.29 -5.34
N ARG A 75 -1.19 13.81 -4.39
CA ARG A 75 -0.32 13.00 -3.51
C ARG A 75 -0.73 13.08 -2.05
N SER A 76 -0.31 12.10 -1.25
CA SER A 76 -0.33 12.18 0.21
C SER A 76 0.56 13.31 0.72
N THR A 77 0.25 13.85 1.91
CA THR A 77 1.02 14.94 2.53
C THR A 77 2.47 14.57 2.87
N LYS A 78 2.73 13.29 3.22
CA LYS A 78 4.07 12.73 3.47
C LYS A 78 4.36 11.50 2.62
N MET A 79 5.64 11.11 2.59
CA MET A 79 6.12 9.88 1.96
C MET A 79 6.00 8.70 2.91
N TYR A 80 5.82 7.51 2.34
CA TYR A 80 5.72 6.22 3.05
C TYR A 80 6.74 5.24 2.49
N GLU A 81 7.23 4.34 3.34
CA GLU A 81 8.20 3.30 2.99
C GLU A 81 7.55 1.91 3.05
N ASN A 82 7.46 1.31 4.23
CA ASN A 82 6.80 0.05 4.45
C ASN A 82 5.39 0.28 5.00
N PHE A 83 4.39 -0.35 4.40
CA PHE A 83 3.00 -0.16 4.81
C PHE A 83 2.05 -1.24 4.32
N ILE A 84 0.88 -1.28 4.96
CA ILE A 84 -0.33 -1.90 4.43
C ILE A 84 -1.29 -0.79 4.02
N LEU A 85 -1.73 -0.78 2.77
CA LEU A 85 -2.71 0.17 2.24
C LEU A 85 -4.00 -0.56 1.88
N ILE A 86 -5.13 -0.02 2.30
CA ILE A 86 -6.47 -0.46 1.90
C ILE A 86 -7.10 0.65 1.06
N VAL A 87 -7.58 0.30 -0.14
CA VAL A 87 -8.30 1.21 -1.03
C VAL A 87 -9.60 0.57 -1.46
N GLU A 88 -10.71 1.29 -1.32
CA GLU A 88 -12.00 0.89 -1.86
C GLU A 88 -12.46 1.87 -2.92
N TRP A 89 -12.60 1.38 -4.15
CA TRP A 89 -12.76 2.18 -5.35
C TRP A 89 -13.82 1.61 -6.31
N ARG A 90 -14.36 2.46 -7.19
CA ARG A 90 -15.20 2.04 -8.32
C ARG A 90 -15.13 3.06 -9.45
N HIS A 91 -15.12 2.57 -10.69
CA HIS A 91 -15.38 3.42 -11.85
C HIS A 91 -16.87 3.64 -12.05
N MET A 92 -17.23 4.76 -12.66
CA MET A 92 -18.62 5.08 -12.97
C MET A 92 -19.01 4.77 -14.43
N GLU A 93 -18.03 4.50 -15.28
CA GLU A 93 -18.23 4.19 -16.70
C GLU A 93 -17.39 3.00 -17.16
N ALA A 94 -17.85 2.36 -18.23
CA ALA A 94 -17.15 1.26 -18.88
C ALA A 94 -15.82 1.72 -19.46
N GLY A 95 -14.76 0.95 -19.25
CA GLY A 95 -13.42 1.27 -19.73
C GLY A 95 -12.74 2.43 -18.98
N GLY A 96 -13.18 2.76 -17.77
CA GLY A 96 -12.49 3.74 -16.93
C GLY A 96 -11.05 3.33 -16.58
N ASN A 97 -10.21 4.35 -16.38
CA ASN A 97 -8.81 4.21 -16.01
C ASN A 97 -8.42 5.16 -14.87
N SER A 98 -7.61 4.65 -13.95
CA SER A 98 -7.04 5.31 -12.78
C SER A 98 -6.09 4.31 -12.10
N GLY A 99 -5.44 4.74 -11.02
CA GLY A 99 -4.50 3.93 -10.29
C GLY A 99 -4.13 4.58 -8.97
N VAL A 100 -3.41 3.82 -8.15
CA VAL A 100 -2.64 4.37 -7.04
C VAL A 100 -1.17 4.10 -7.26
N PHE A 101 -0.36 5.16 -7.24
CA PHE A 101 1.08 5.06 -7.29
C PHE A 101 1.60 4.92 -5.87
N LEU A 102 2.47 3.93 -5.65
CA LEU A 102 3.25 3.75 -4.44
C LEU A 102 4.66 4.26 -4.68
N TRP A 103 5.33 4.70 -3.61
CA TRP A 103 6.74 5.13 -3.66
C TRP A 103 7.02 6.15 -4.77
N SER A 104 6.05 7.04 -5.02
CA SER A 104 6.13 8.01 -6.10
C SER A 104 7.00 9.21 -5.71
N ASP A 105 7.70 9.77 -6.70
CA ASP A 105 8.40 11.05 -6.51
C ASP A 105 7.45 12.26 -6.61
N ALA A 106 6.20 12.03 -7.03
CA ALA A 106 5.19 13.05 -7.32
C ALA A 106 5.69 14.16 -8.26
N LYS A 107 6.62 13.83 -9.17
CA LYS A 107 7.16 14.72 -10.19
C LYS A 107 6.70 14.25 -11.56
N PRO A 108 5.59 14.80 -12.09
CA PRO A 108 5.05 14.37 -13.36
C PRO A 108 6.00 14.75 -14.50
N GLU A 109 6.24 13.80 -15.40
CA GLU A 109 7.02 13.99 -16.63
C GLU A 109 6.22 13.48 -17.83
N GLY A 110 6.66 13.80 -19.06
CA GLY A 110 6.08 13.25 -20.29
C GLY A 110 4.55 13.30 -20.37
N ASN A 111 3.91 12.15 -20.17
CA ASN A 111 2.45 11.97 -20.21
C ASN A 111 1.70 12.54 -18.98
N ARG A 112 2.37 13.35 -18.15
CA ARG A 112 1.84 14.00 -16.94
C ARG A 112 1.66 13.07 -15.73
N LEU A 113 2.21 11.85 -15.77
CA LEU A 113 2.21 10.93 -14.65
C LEU A 113 3.61 10.86 -14.02
N PRO A 114 3.73 10.72 -12.69
CA PRO A 114 5.02 10.66 -12.02
C PRO A 114 5.66 9.27 -12.13
N ARG A 115 6.92 9.18 -11.69
CA ARG A 115 7.54 7.88 -11.44
C ARG A 115 6.93 7.26 -10.19
N GLY A 116 6.74 5.94 -10.19
CA GLY A 116 6.23 5.18 -9.03
C GLY A 116 5.83 3.75 -9.38
N MET A 117 5.48 2.95 -8.37
CA MET A 117 4.91 1.62 -8.56
C MET A 117 3.40 1.76 -8.68
N GLU A 118 2.85 1.57 -9.86
CA GLU A 118 1.43 1.74 -10.10
C GLU A 118 0.68 0.45 -9.77
N VAL A 119 -0.37 0.60 -8.97
CA VAL A 119 -1.40 -0.41 -8.74
C VAL A 119 -2.61 -0.03 -9.58
N GLN A 120 -2.72 -0.66 -10.75
CA GLN A 120 -3.67 -0.30 -11.80
C GLN A 120 -5.13 -0.53 -11.37
N MET A 121 -6.02 0.42 -11.69
CA MET A 121 -7.46 0.35 -11.45
C MET A 121 -8.22 0.48 -12.78
N LEU A 122 -8.06 -0.48 -13.68
CA LEU A 122 -8.80 -0.52 -14.93
C LEU A 122 -10.18 -1.19 -14.78
N GLU A 123 -11.19 -0.62 -15.45
CA GLU A 123 -12.52 -1.21 -15.58
C GLU A 123 -12.55 -2.37 -16.59
N LEU A 124 -13.41 -3.37 -16.37
CA LEU A 124 -13.41 -4.65 -17.09
C LEU A 124 -13.62 -4.54 -18.61
N GLN A 125 -14.27 -3.50 -19.12
CA GLN A 125 -14.48 -3.27 -20.55
C GLN A 125 -13.27 -2.63 -21.24
N TRP A 126 -12.28 -2.14 -20.48
CA TRP A 126 -11.12 -1.44 -21.05
C TRP A 126 -10.41 -2.22 -22.17
N PRO A 127 -10.15 -3.54 -22.05
CA PRO A 127 -9.47 -4.30 -23.09
C PRO A 127 -10.24 -4.39 -24.41
N TYR A 128 -11.57 -4.31 -24.34
CA TYR A 128 -12.47 -4.42 -25.48
C TYR A 128 -12.70 -3.06 -26.15
N ILE A 129 -12.61 -1.97 -25.38
CA ILE A 129 -12.71 -0.60 -25.89
C ILE A 129 -11.38 -0.17 -26.52
N HIS A 130 -10.25 -0.53 -25.91
CA HIS A 130 -8.91 -0.12 -26.33
C HIS A 130 -8.20 -1.18 -27.19
N THR A 131 -8.89 -1.67 -28.21
CA THR A 131 -8.42 -2.77 -29.07
C THR A 131 -7.07 -2.48 -29.73
N HIS A 132 -6.40 -3.54 -30.17
CA HIS A 132 -5.32 -3.43 -31.13
C HIS A 132 -5.83 -2.81 -32.45
N ARG A 133 -4.92 -2.32 -33.31
CA ARG A 133 -5.27 -1.73 -34.62
C ARG A 133 -6.07 -2.67 -35.53
N ASN A 134 -5.95 -3.98 -35.32
CA ASN A 134 -6.68 -5.02 -36.04
C ASN A 134 -8.06 -5.34 -35.42
N GLY A 135 -8.54 -4.54 -34.46
CA GLY A 135 -9.82 -4.71 -33.78
C GLY A 135 -9.86 -5.80 -32.71
N LYS A 136 -8.76 -6.54 -32.47
CA LYS A 136 -8.74 -7.57 -31.43
C LYS A 136 -8.66 -6.93 -30.03
N PRO A 137 -9.40 -7.43 -29.03
CA PRO A 137 -9.26 -6.98 -27.65
C PRO A 137 -7.83 -7.11 -27.12
N ARG A 138 -7.47 -6.24 -26.17
CA ARG A 138 -6.24 -6.37 -25.40
C ARG A 138 -6.31 -7.59 -24.50
N HIS A 139 -5.14 -8.01 -24.01
CA HIS A 139 -5.05 -9.09 -23.04
C HIS A 139 -5.85 -8.76 -21.76
N LEU A 140 -6.54 -9.74 -21.17
CA LEU A 140 -7.32 -9.53 -19.95
C LEU A 140 -6.46 -9.15 -18.74
N GLY A 141 -5.17 -9.50 -18.75
CA GLY A 141 -4.23 -9.13 -17.69
C GLY A 141 -3.99 -7.62 -17.53
N TYR A 142 -4.49 -6.76 -18.42
CA TYR A 142 -4.54 -5.31 -18.20
C TYR A 142 -5.50 -4.94 -17.07
N VAL A 143 -6.63 -5.64 -16.96
CA VAL A 143 -7.63 -5.39 -15.91
C VAL A 143 -7.33 -6.24 -14.68
N SER A 144 -7.98 -5.93 -13.56
CA SER A 144 -7.78 -6.63 -12.29
C SER A 144 -6.38 -6.50 -11.70
N GLY A 145 -5.93 -5.26 -11.50
CA GLY A 145 -4.82 -4.94 -10.60
C GLY A 145 -3.44 -5.30 -11.14
N GLU A 146 -3.16 -5.00 -12.40
CA GLU A 146 -1.80 -5.02 -12.96
C GLU A 146 -0.87 -4.15 -12.08
N LEU A 147 0.32 -4.68 -11.76
CA LEU A 147 1.36 -3.97 -11.01
C LEU A 147 2.54 -3.71 -11.93
N PHE A 148 3.05 -2.48 -11.95
CA PHE A 148 4.23 -2.15 -12.77
C PHE A 148 4.94 -0.87 -12.33
N GLY A 149 6.21 -0.76 -12.70
CA GLY A 149 6.95 0.50 -12.55
C GLY A 149 6.59 1.50 -13.64
N ALA A 150 6.00 2.63 -13.24
CA ALA A 150 5.72 3.79 -14.08
C ALA A 150 6.88 4.81 -14.00
N GLY A 151 7.00 5.67 -15.02
CA GLY A 151 8.02 6.73 -15.07
C GLY A 151 9.47 6.23 -14.96
N GLY A 152 9.77 5.04 -15.48
CA GLY A 152 11.12 4.45 -15.45
C GLY A 152 11.49 3.73 -14.15
N MET A 153 10.56 3.61 -13.20
CA MET A 153 10.74 2.70 -12.05
C MET A 153 10.92 1.27 -12.52
N ARG A 154 11.84 0.52 -11.89
CA ARG A 154 12.10 -0.89 -12.21
C ARG A 154 11.66 -1.77 -11.06
N ALA A 155 11.16 -2.95 -11.42
CA ALA A 155 10.82 -4.03 -10.52
C ALA A 155 10.69 -5.34 -11.31
N VAL A 156 10.54 -6.45 -10.60
CA VAL A 156 10.37 -7.78 -11.17
C VAL A 156 8.97 -8.31 -10.84
N PRO A 157 8.07 -8.47 -11.83
CA PRO A 157 6.74 -9.03 -11.60
C PRO A 157 6.82 -10.55 -11.32
N GLU A 158 5.94 -11.05 -10.44
CA GLU A 158 5.89 -12.48 -10.13
C GLU A 158 5.20 -13.30 -11.22
N ASN A 159 4.18 -12.73 -11.86
CA ASN A 159 3.46 -13.31 -12.99
C ASN A 159 3.50 -12.34 -14.19
N PRO A 160 4.52 -12.41 -15.06
CA PRO A 160 4.82 -11.36 -16.03
C PRO A 160 3.95 -11.36 -17.28
N ARG A 161 3.64 -10.14 -17.75
CA ARG A 161 3.19 -9.79 -19.11
C ARG A 161 4.14 -8.75 -19.68
N GLY A 162 5.38 -9.16 -19.92
CA GLY A 162 6.49 -8.24 -20.14
C GLY A 162 6.98 -7.66 -18.81
N SER A 163 7.20 -6.35 -18.75
CA SER A 163 7.63 -5.64 -17.53
C SER A 163 6.51 -5.40 -16.52
N ARG A 164 5.27 -5.69 -16.90
CA ARG A 164 4.08 -5.54 -16.04
C ARG A 164 3.63 -6.90 -15.52
N SER A 165 2.97 -6.95 -14.37
CA SER A 165 2.42 -8.19 -13.84
C SER A 165 1.01 -8.50 -14.36
N MET A 166 0.51 -9.69 -14.05
CA MET A 166 -0.89 -10.06 -14.21
C MET A 166 -1.37 -10.80 -12.97
N SER A 167 -2.63 -10.58 -12.61
CA SER A 167 -3.24 -11.36 -11.54
C SER A 167 -3.37 -12.84 -11.92
N TYR A 168 -3.09 -13.74 -10.98
CA TYR A 168 -3.34 -15.18 -11.12
C TYR A 168 -4.83 -15.53 -11.20
N GLU A 169 -5.68 -14.64 -10.69
CA GLU A 169 -7.13 -14.78 -10.71
C GLU A 169 -7.79 -13.40 -10.87
N MET A 170 -8.76 -13.30 -11.78
CA MET A 170 -9.50 -12.07 -12.05
C MET A 170 -10.57 -11.88 -10.98
N ARG A 171 -10.48 -10.80 -10.21
CA ARG A 171 -11.39 -10.56 -9.08
C ARG A 171 -12.01 -9.17 -9.05
N CYS A 172 -11.59 -8.25 -9.92
CA CYS A 172 -12.26 -6.97 -10.06
C CYS A 172 -13.68 -7.12 -10.59
N LYS A 173 -14.55 -6.22 -10.12
CA LYS A 173 -15.94 -6.05 -10.53
C LYS A 173 -16.05 -4.89 -11.52
N GLY A 174 -17.16 -4.84 -12.27
CA GLY A 174 -17.39 -3.82 -13.30
C GLY A 174 -17.69 -2.44 -12.73
N HIS A 175 -17.90 -1.47 -13.63
CA HIS A 175 -18.30 -0.11 -13.25
C HIS A 175 -19.57 -0.10 -12.36
N GLY A 176 -19.62 0.85 -11.43
CA GLY A 176 -20.68 0.98 -10.42
C GLY A 176 -20.49 0.10 -9.18
N GLU A 177 -19.70 -0.97 -9.28
CA GLU A 177 -19.45 -1.91 -8.19
C GLU A 177 -18.17 -1.59 -7.42
N TRP A 178 -18.22 -1.74 -6.08
CA TRP A 178 -17.06 -1.51 -5.23
C TRP A 178 -16.05 -2.66 -5.30
N ASN A 179 -14.81 -2.29 -5.62
CA ASN A 179 -13.62 -3.11 -5.52
C ASN A 179 -12.82 -2.72 -4.26
N ARG A 180 -12.21 -3.72 -3.62
CA ARG A 180 -11.34 -3.53 -2.47
C ARG A 180 -9.95 -4.08 -2.76
N TYR A 181 -8.97 -3.20 -2.71
CA TYR A 181 -7.55 -3.54 -2.74
C TYR A 181 -6.99 -3.56 -1.32
N VAL A 182 -6.18 -4.58 -1.02
CA VAL A 182 -5.22 -4.56 0.08
C VAL A 182 -3.83 -4.71 -0.53
N VAL A 183 -3.00 -3.71 -0.32
CA VAL A 183 -1.62 -3.66 -0.81
C VAL A 183 -0.71 -3.81 0.40
N VAL A 184 0.19 -4.78 0.36
CA VAL A 184 1.26 -4.93 1.34
C VAL A 184 2.55 -4.57 0.63
N ALA A 185 3.19 -3.48 1.05
CA ALA A 185 4.38 -2.92 0.46
C ALA A 185 5.51 -2.96 1.51
N VAL A 186 6.51 -3.81 1.30
CA VAL A 186 7.62 -4.02 2.25
C VAL A 186 8.91 -4.26 1.49
N ASP A 187 9.96 -3.49 1.77
CA ASP A 187 11.32 -3.70 1.24
C ASP A 187 11.38 -3.86 -0.30
N GLY A 188 10.58 -3.06 -1.01
CA GLY A 188 10.51 -3.12 -2.47
C GLY A 188 9.74 -4.31 -3.04
N THR A 189 9.04 -5.05 -2.19
CA THR A 189 8.04 -6.06 -2.56
C THR A 189 6.64 -5.49 -2.41
N VAL A 190 5.78 -5.78 -3.37
CA VAL A 190 4.34 -5.44 -3.30
C VAL A 190 3.53 -6.72 -3.49
N LYS A 191 2.57 -6.96 -2.60
CA LYS A 191 1.53 -7.97 -2.75
C LYS A 191 0.17 -7.30 -2.82
N LEU A 192 -0.62 -7.67 -3.81
CA LEU A 192 -1.95 -7.13 -4.03
C LEU A 192 -3.01 -8.21 -3.80
N SER A 193 -3.92 -7.92 -2.88
CA SER A 193 -5.18 -8.62 -2.71
C SER A 193 -6.32 -7.85 -3.34
N ILE A 194 -7.15 -8.54 -4.11
CA ILE A 194 -8.33 -7.99 -4.76
C ILE A 194 -9.55 -8.75 -4.25
N ASN A 195 -10.50 -8.03 -3.65
CA ASN A 195 -11.76 -8.58 -3.15
C ASN A 195 -11.55 -9.87 -2.32
N GLY A 196 -10.59 -9.81 -1.39
CA GLY A 196 -10.34 -10.82 -0.36
C GLY A 196 -9.29 -11.88 -0.67
N LYS A 197 -8.58 -11.82 -1.81
CA LYS A 197 -7.53 -12.79 -2.16
C LYS A 197 -6.29 -12.12 -2.75
N PHE A 198 -5.11 -12.47 -2.24
CA PHE A 198 -3.83 -12.12 -2.86
C PHE A 198 -3.68 -12.83 -4.21
N VAL A 199 -3.63 -12.04 -5.27
CA VAL A 199 -3.63 -12.54 -6.65
C VAL A 199 -2.53 -11.94 -7.51
N ASN A 200 -1.79 -10.95 -7.02
CA ASN A 200 -0.71 -10.32 -7.78
C ASN A 200 0.46 -9.91 -6.87
N GLY A 201 1.66 -9.79 -7.45
CA GLY A 201 2.83 -9.35 -6.74
C GLY A 201 4.00 -8.93 -7.63
N ILE A 202 4.88 -8.11 -7.05
CA ILE A 202 6.16 -7.68 -7.63
C ILE A 202 7.22 -7.69 -6.53
N ARG A 203 8.50 -7.78 -6.93
CA ARG A 203 9.66 -7.68 -6.03
C ARG A 203 10.74 -6.77 -6.61
N GLU A 204 11.75 -6.48 -5.82
CA GLU A 204 12.97 -5.77 -6.24
C GLU A 204 12.68 -4.39 -6.86
N ALA A 205 11.68 -3.69 -6.32
CA ALA A 205 11.45 -2.30 -6.67
C ALA A 205 12.69 -1.44 -6.33
N ASP A 206 13.10 -0.61 -7.29
CA ASP A 206 14.24 0.31 -7.15
C ASP A 206 13.86 1.67 -6.52
N GLY A 207 12.58 1.86 -6.20
CA GLY A 207 12.08 2.88 -5.28
C GLY A 207 11.31 2.20 -4.14
N ARG A 208 11.58 2.61 -2.90
CA ARG A 208 10.99 1.98 -1.71
C ARG A 208 10.43 2.97 -0.70
N LYS A 209 10.61 4.27 -0.95
CA LYS A 209 10.06 5.37 -0.16
C LYS A 209 9.61 6.48 -1.09
N GLY A 210 8.40 6.98 -0.89
CA GLY A 210 7.83 8.03 -1.71
C GLY A 210 6.37 8.29 -1.38
N PHE A 211 5.74 9.21 -2.09
CA PHE A 211 4.34 9.54 -1.88
C PHE A 211 3.42 8.41 -2.37
N LEU A 212 2.22 8.36 -1.78
CA LEU A 212 1.08 7.72 -2.42
C LEU A 212 0.42 8.75 -3.34
N CYS A 213 0.19 8.42 -4.59
CA CYS A 213 -0.53 9.31 -5.51
C CYS A 213 -1.80 8.64 -6.04
N LEU A 214 -2.93 9.34 -5.96
CA LEU A 214 -4.16 8.93 -6.65
C LEU A 214 -4.21 9.59 -8.02
N GLU A 215 -4.58 8.80 -9.02
CA GLU A 215 -4.51 9.20 -10.42
C GLU A 215 -5.87 9.61 -10.99
N ALA A 216 -5.85 10.69 -11.76
CA ALA A 216 -6.90 11.08 -12.68
C ALA A 216 -6.49 10.67 -14.09
N GLU A 217 -7.19 9.72 -14.73
CA GLU A 217 -6.85 9.27 -16.10
C GLU A 217 -8.08 9.06 -17.00
N GLY A 218 -8.77 10.14 -17.31
CA GLY A 218 -9.78 10.24 -18.37
C GLY A 218 -11.21 9.85 -17.97
N ALA A 219 -11.39 9.11 -16.87
CA ALA A 219 -12.69 8.60 -16.43
C ALA A 219 -13.01 8.93 -14.96
N GLU A 220 -14.29 9.03 -14.65
CA GLU A 220 -14.75 9.24 -13.27
C GLU A 220 -14.51 8.00 -12.40
N ILE A 221 -13.92 8.21 -11.22
CA ILE A 221 -13.66 7.18 -10.21
C ILE A 221 -14.03 7.71 -8.82
N HIS A 222 -14.65 6.85 -8.01
CA HIS A 222 -15.00 7.15 -6.62
C HIS A 222 -14.17 6.30 -5.67
N PHE A 223 -13.76 6.89 -4.57
CA PHE A 223 -13.15 6.21 -3.43
C PHE A 223 -14.00 6.45 -2.18
N ARG A 224 -14.24 5.39 -1.41
CA ARG A 224 -14.91 5.51 -0.10
C ARG A 224 -14.00 5.25 1.09
N ARG A 225 -12.85 4.63 0.83
CA ARG A 225 -11.83 4.34 1.85
C ARG A 225 -10.45 4.37 1.23
N VAL A 226 -9.54 5.08 1.89
CA VAL A 226 -8.10 5.03 1.65
C VAL A 226 -7.45 5.07 3.03
N SER A 227 -6.96 3.93 3.51
CA SER A 227 -6.40 3.82 4.86
C SER A 227 -5.05 3.12 4.83
N ILE A 228 -4.10 3.60 5.62
CA ILE A 228 -2.73 3.10 5.67
C ILE A 228 -2.35 2.70 7.09
N MET A 229 -1.60 1.61 7.21
CA MET A 229 -0.89 1.22 8.42
C MET A 229 0.59 1.21 8.09
N GLU A 230 1.34 2.12 8.69
CA GLU A 230 2.80 2.15 8.56
C GLU A 230 3.40 0.94 9.27
N LEU A 231 4.43 0.38 8.66
CA LEU A 231 5.23 -0.71 9.20
C LEU A 231 6.65 -0.18 9.47
N PRO A 232 7.46 -0.88 10.28
CA PRO A 232 8.83 -0.45 10.55
C PRO A 232 9.61 -0.27 9.25
N ASP A 233 10.49 0.73 9.22
CA ASP A 233 11.34 1.01 8.07
C ASP A 233 12.21 -0.21 7.73
N GLY A 234 12.53 -0.33 6.45
CA GLY A 234 13.17 -1.50 5.89
C GLY A 234 14.69 -1.40 5.90
N ARG A 235 15.34 -2.37 5.24
CA ARG A 235 16.81 -2.32 5.04
C ARG A 235 17.23 -1.24 4.04
N ALA A 236 16.34 -0.36 3.58
CA ALA A 236 16.65 0.67 2.59
C ALA A 236 17.77 1.61 3.07
N GLU A 237 17.76 1.99 4.35
CA GLU A 237 18.86 2.76 4.96
C GLU A 237 20.13 1.92 5.14
N GLU A 238 20.01 0.68 5.63
CA GLU A 238 21.16 -0.22 5.81
C GLU A 238 21.90 -0.54 4.50
N LEU A 239 21.15 -0.61 3.39
CA LEU A 239 21.67 -0.90 2.05
C LEU A 239 22.08 0.37 1.29
N GLY A 240 22.00 1.55 1.91
CA GLY A 240 22.40 2.83 1.29
C GLY A 240 21.51 3.24 0.11
N MET A 241 20.31 2.68 -0.02
CA MET A 241 19.37 2.94 -1.12
C MET A 241 18.49 4.17 -0.82
N VAL A 242 19.11 5.28 -0.42
CA VAL A 242 18.42 6.55 -0.18
C VAL A 242 18.49 7.39 -1.45
N LEU A 243 17.33 7.71 -2.04
CA LEU A 243 17.27 8.68 -3.14
C LEU A 243 17.68 10.07 -2.61
N GLY A 244 18.77 10.61 -3.14
CA GLY A 244 19.08 12.04 -3.03
C GLY A 244 19.84 12.48 -1.78
N ARG A 245 20.94 11.82 -1.39
CA ARG A 245 22.00 12.57 -0.70
C ARG A 245 22.76 13.37 -1.75
N GLU A 246 22.50 14.69 -1.80
CA GLU A 246 23.60 15.61 -2.10
C GLU A 246 24.76 15.19 -1.19
N LEU A 247 25.89 14.88 -1.81
CA LEU A 247 27.15 14.74 -1.10
C LEU A 247 27.45 16.10 -0.47
N THR A 248 26.97 16.34 0.75
CA THR A 248 27.60 17.35 1.58
C THR A 248 29.00 16.84 1.85
N GLU A 249 29.96 17.45 1.13
CA GLU A 249 31.37 17.34 1.40
C GLU A 249 31.57 17.53 2.91
N LYS A 250 31.99 16.47 3.60
CA LYS A 250 32.66 16.63 4.87
C LYS A 250 33.97 17.36 4.56
N LYS A 251 33.97 18.66 4.82
CA LYS A 251 35.19 19.37 5.20
C LYS A 251 35.70 18.72 6.48
N ASP A 252 36.84 18.05 6.36
CA ASP A 252 37.91 18.03 7.34
C ASP A 252 39.24 18.12 6.58
#